data_AF-A0A7Y2TG69-F1
#
_entry.id   AF-A0A7Y2TG69-F1
#
_cell.length_a   1.000
_cell.length_b   1.000
_cell.length_c   1.000
_cell.angle_alpha   90.00
_cell.angle_beta   90.00
_cell.angle_gamma   90.00
#
_symmetry.space_group_name_H-M   'P 1'
#
loop_
_entity.id
_entity.type
_entity.pdbx_description
1 polymer ?
#
loop_
_entity_poly.entity_id
_entity_poly.type
_entity_poly.pdbx_seq_one_letter_code
_entity_poly.pdbx_strand_id
1 'polypeptide(L)'
;MTECNVQGFWAVDNLKLCEEFTLGHRNVLKEHGYEHFKSNQTRWHNDTDTYVVLAKIGNKPVGGLRFVKKRKDFLVPLEEAILPLDDRILEYMKSLLSLSPFEICGLWNSKDVGGMKLS
;
A
#
# COMPACT_ATOMS: atom_id res chain seq x y z
N MET A 1 21.13 18.30 6.03
CA MET A 1 20.37 17.06 5.74
C MET A 1 19.06 17.48 5.12
N THR A 2 18.69 16.92 3.98
CA THR A 2 17.37 17.20 3.38
C THR A 2 16.31 16.52 4.25
N GLU A 3 15.36 17.30 4.74
CA GLU A 3 14.33 16.82 5.66
C GLU A 3 13.34 15.89 4.93
N CYS A 4 13.07 14.72 5.53
CA CYS A 4 12.05 13.80 5.08
C CYS A 4 10.79 14.00 5.93
N ASN A 5 9.69 14.41 5.29
CA ASN A 5 8.38 14.53 5.92
C ASN A 5 7.60 13.24 5.71
N VAL A 6 7.12 12.65 6.82
CA VAL A 6 6.23 11.47 6.78
C VAL A 6 4.85 11.91 7.24
N GLN A 7 3.84 11.62 6.43
CA GLN A 7 2.45 11.92 6.77
C GLN A 7 1.58 10.68 6.62
N GLY A 8 0.60 10.56 7.51
CA GLY A 8 -0.42 9.52 7.47
C GLY A 8 -1.80 10.12 7.24
N PHE A 9 -2.64 9.45 6.47
CA PHE A 9 -3.99 9.89 6.14
C PHE A 9 -4.89 8.71 5.76
N TRP A 10 -6.20 8.81 5.98
CA TRP A 10 -7.15 7.87 5.39
C TRP A 10 -7.27 8.12 3.88
N ALA A 11 -7.33 7.05 3.09
CA ALA A 11 -7.28 7.17 1.63
C ALA A 11 -8.37 8.09 1.07
N VAL A 12 -9.57 8.00 1.64
CA VAL A 12 -10.75 8.80 1.28
C VAL A 12 -10.60 10.30 1.56
N ASP A 13 -9.69 10.68 2.47
CA ASP A 13 -9.52 12.09 2.87
C ASP A 13 -8.64 12.85 1.86
N ASN A 14 -7.83 12.15 1.06
CA ASN A 14 -6.87 12.81 0.17
C ASN A 14 -6.54 12.02 -1.10
N LEU A 15 -7.45 12.09 -2.09
CA LEU A 15 -7.26 11.47 -3.40
C LEU A 15 -5.96 11.88 -4.09
N LYS A 16 -5.57 13.16 -4.01
CA LYS A 16 -4.33 13.66 -4.64
C LYS A 16 -3.10 12.95 -4.09
N LEU A 17 -3.00 12.77 -2.77
CA LEU A 17 -1.88 12.05 -2.17
C LEU A 17 -1.93 10.54 -2.48
N CYS A 18 -3.12 9.95 -2.64
CA CYS A 18 -3.30 8.58 -3.11
C CYS A 18 -2.77 8.39 -4.55
N GLU A 19 -2.99 9.37 -5.43
CA GLU A 19 -2.46 9.37 -6.80
C GLU A 19 -0.94 9.49 -6.81
N GLU A 20 -0.38 10.40 -6.01
CA GLU A 20 1.08 10.55 -5.85
C GLU A 20 1.74 9.28 -5.33
N PHE A 21 1.16 8.64 -4.31
CA PHE A 21 1.59 7.33 -3.81
C PHE A 21 1.61 6.29 -4.94
N THR A 22 0.52 6.22 -5.68
CA THR A 22 0.30 5.22 -6.74
C THR A 22 1.32 5.40 -7.87
N LEU A 23 1.59 6.64 -8.26
CA LEU A 23 2.58 6.95 -9.28
C LEU A 23 3.99 6.58 -8.81
N GLY A 24 4.36 6.94 -7.58
CA GLY A 24 5.66 6.59 -7.01
C GLY A 24 5.90 5.09 -6.93
N HIS A 25 4.93 4.34 -6.39
CA HIS A 25 4.97 2.89 -6.33
C HIS A 25 5.11 2.25 -7.72
N ARG A 26 4.34 2.72 -8.72
CA ARG A 26 4.44 2.25 -10.12
C ARG A 26 5.82 2.48 -10.71
N ASN A 27 6.42 3.64 -10.46
CA ASN A 27 7.75 3.95 -10.97
C ASN A 27 8.80 3.00 -10.38
N VAL A 28 8.74 2.72 -9.07
CA VAL A 28 9.62 1.74 -8.43
C VAL A 28 9.43 0.35 -9.01
N LEU A 29 8.19 -0.11 -9.23
CA LEU A 29 7.95 -1.41 -9.86
C LEU A 29 8.55 -1.49 -11.27
N LYS A 30 8.33 -0.47 -12.11
CA LYS A 30 8.94 -0.39 -13.46
C LYS A 30 10.47 -0.44 -13.41
N GLU A 31 11.07 0.30 -12.47
CA GLU A 31 12.52 0.32 -12.27
C GLU A 31 13.10 -1.02 -11.80
N HIS A 32 12.27 -1.94 -11.29
CA HIS A 32 12.65 -3.31 -10.91
C HIS A 32 12.22 -4.35 -11.98
N GLY A 33 11.77 -3.91 -13.16
CA GLY A 33 11.35 -4.80 -14.25
C GLY A 33 9.96 -5.39 -14.09
N TYR A 34 9.18 -4.91 -13.11
CA TYR A 34 7.82 -5.37 -12.84
C TYR A 34 6.79 -4.56 -13.63
N GLU A 35 6.81 -4.68 -14.96
CA GLU A 35 5.92 -3.93 -15.86
C GLU A 35 4.50 -4.50 -15.94
N HIS A 36 4.32 -5.78 -15.62
CA HIS A 36 3.05 -6.50 -15.78
C HIS A 36 2.18 -6.54 -14.51
N PHE A 37 2.67 -6.05 -13.38
CA PHE A 37 1.87 -6.00 -12.16
C PHE A 37 0.74 -4.99 -12.36
N LYS A 38 -0.50 -5.47 -12.22
CA LYS A 38 -1.70 -4.63 -12.13
C LYS A 38 -1.70 -3.84 -10.81
N SER A 39 -0.69 -3.00 -10.59
CA SER A 39 -0.66 -1.94 -9.56
C SER A 39 -1.66 -0.81 -9.87
N ASN A 40 -2.58 -1.04 -10.82
CA ASN A 40 -3.66 -0.17 -11.24
C ASN A 40 -4.96 -0.36 -10.44
N GLN A 41 -4.96 -1.20 -9.40
CA GLN A 41 -6.09 -1.20 -8.49
C GLN A 41 -6.05 0.09 -7.67
N THR A 42 -6.70 1.15 -8.17
CA THR A 42 -6.95 2.41 -7.44
C THR A 42 -8.23 2.36 -6.62
N ARG A 43 -8.90 1.19 -6.56
CA ARG A 43 -10.13 0.98 -5.77
C ARG A 43 -9.97 1.43 -4.33
N TRP A 44 -8.79 1.21 -3.75
CA TRP A 44 -8.47 1.60 -2.37
C TRP A 44 -8.42 3.11 -2.14
N HIS A 45 -8.32 3.93 -3.18
CA HIS A 45 -8.41 5.40 -3.05
C HIS A 45 -9.75 5.83 -2.43
N ASN A 46 -10.78 5.02 -2.65
CA ASN A 46 -12.13 5.26 -2.13
C ASN A 46 -12.48 4.35 -0.94
N ASP A 47 -11.51 3.62 -0.38
CA ASP A 47 -11.75 2.74 0.77
C ASP A 47 -11.58 3.52 2.09
N THR A 48 -12.68 3.64 2.84
CA THR A 48 -12.73 4.32 4.15
C THR A 48 -11.87 3.65 5.22
N ASP A 49 -11.49 2.39 5.01
CA ASP A 49 -10.71 1.59 5.95
C ASP A 49 -9.27 1.32 5.44
N THR A 50 -8.82 2.10 4.45
CA THR A 50 -7.42 2.11 4.02
C THR A 50 -6.69 3.34 4.59
N TYR A 51 -5.62 3.11 5.35
CA TYR A 51 -4.75 4.17 5.87
C TYR A 51 -3.44 4.19 5.08
N VAL A 52 -2.98 5.36 4.68
CA VAL A 52 -1.80 5.54 3.83
C VAL A 52 -0.73 6.26 4.62
N VAL A 53 0.52 5.83 4.47
CA VAL A 53 1.70 6.55 4.93
C VAL A 53 2.51 6.93 3.71
N LEU A 54 2.83 8.22 3.57
CA LEU A 54 3.60 8.76 2.46
C LEU A 54 4.78 9.57 2.99
N ALA A 55 5.97 9.23 2.52
CA ALA A 55 7.21 9.94 2.79
C ALA A 55 7.56 10.87 1.62
N LYS A 56 7.92 12.12 1.93
CA LYS A 56 8.32 13.13 0.95
C LYS A 56 9.62 13.82 1.35
N ILE A 57 10.43 14.16 0.36
CA ILE A 57 11.54 15.11 0.50
C ILE A 57 11.17 16.35 -0.31
N GLY A 58 11.00 17.49 0.39
CA GLY A 58 10.29 18.64 -0.19
C GLY A 58 8.89 18.22 -0.64
N ASN A 59 8.58 18.42 -1.92
CA ASN A 59 7.29 18.00 -2.51
C ASN A 59 7.35 16.65 -3.24
N LYS A 60 8.52 16.00 -3.31
CA LYS A 60 8.70 14.75 -4.06
C LYS A 60 8.38 13.54 -3.18
N PRO A 61 7.42 12.67 -3.57
CA PRO A 61 7.24 11.36 -2.95
C PRO A 61 8.50 10.50 -3.09
N VAL A 62 8.98 9.98 -1.97
CA VAL A 62 10.19 9.14 -1.92
C VAL A 62 9.95 7.77 -1.29
N GLY A 63 8.76 7.52 -0.76
CA GLY A 63 8.37 6.21 -0.26
C GLY A 63 6.96 6.21 0.31
N GLY A 64 6.45 5.02 0.59
CA GLY A 64 5.16 4.87 1.23
C GLY A 64 4.79 3.41 1.46
N LEU A 65 3.74 3.23 2.26
CA LEU A 65 3.00 1.99 2.42
C LEU A 65 1.52 2.31 2.68
N ARG A 66 0.64 1.33 2.53
CA ARG A 66 -0.75 1.45 2.97
C ARG A 66 -1.15 0.26 3.83
N PHE A 67 -2.00 0.53 4.81
CA PHE A 67 -2.63 -0.47 5.66
C PHE A 67 -4.06 -0.67 5.17
N VAL A 68 -4.43 -1.91 4.90
CA VAL A 68 -5.80 -2.28 4.50
C VAL A 68 -6.41 -3.11 5.61
N LYS A 69 -7.45 -2.59 6.26
CA LYS A 69 -8.12 -3.30 7.35
C LYS A 69 -8.84 -4.54 6.82
N LYS A 70 -8.61 -5.69 7.44
CA LYS A 70 -9.43 -6.89 7.16
C LYS A 70 -10.84 -6.70 7.72
N ARG A 71 -11.85 -6.94 6.89
CA ARG A 71 -13.28 -6.86 7.24
C ARG A 71 -13.99 -8.12 6.77
N LYS A 72 -15.19 -8.38 7.31
CA LYS A 72 -15.93 -9.63 7.06
C LYS A 72 -16.20 -9.87 5.58
N ASP A 73 -16.67 -8.84 4.87
CA ASP A 73 -17.09 -8.93 3.47
C ASP A 73 -16.11 -8.23 2.51
N PHE A 74 -14.83 -8.20 2.89
CA PHE A 74 -13.76 -7.58 2.13
C PHE A 74 -12.54 -8.51 2.10
N LEU A 75 -12.04 -8.81 0.90
CA LEU A 75 -10.80 -9.55 0.74
C LEU A 75 -9.63 -8.55 0.71
N VAL A 76 -8.65 -8.74 1.58
CA VAL A 76 -7.40 -7.98 1.51
C VAL A 76 -6.55 -8.47 0.32
N PRO A 77 -5.59 -7.68 -0.20
CA PRO A 77 -4.84 -8.06 -1.40
C PRO A 77 -4.17 -9.44 -1.35
N LEU A 78 -3.70 -9.89 -0.17
CA LEU A 78 -3.19 -11.25 0.02
C LEU A 78 -4.26 -12.32 -0.22
N GLU A 79 -5.48 -12.13 0.29
CA GLU A 79 -6.60 -13.06 0.06
C GLU A 79 -6.96 -13.12 -1.43
N GLU A 80 -7.05 -11.97 -2.10
CA GLU A 80 -7.35 -11.90 -3.54
C GLU A 80 -6.30 -12.66 -4.37
N ALA A 81 -5.03 -12.60 -3.98
CA ALA A 81 -3.94 -13.26 -4.70
C ALA A 81 -3.89 -14.78 -4.48
N ILE A 82 -4.21 -15.25 -3.27
CA ILE A 82 -4.08 -16.66 -2.90
C ILE A 82 -5.36 -17.46 -3.16
N LEU A 83 -6.54 -16.84 -3.07
CA LEU A 83 -7.83 -17.54 -3.25
C LEU A 83 -7.95 -18.37 -4.54
N PRO A 84 -7.45 -17.94 -5.71
CA PRO A 84 -7.47 -18.77 -6.93
C PRO A 84 -6.59 -20.02 -6.86
N LEU A 85 -5.64 -20.07 -5.91
CA LEU A 85 -4.68 -21.16 -5.72
C LEU A 85 -5.07 -22.08 -4.56
N ASP A 86 -5.61 -21.52 -3.49
CA ASP A 86 -5.95 -22.23 -2.25
C ASP A 86 -7.05 -21.48 -1.48
N ASP A 87 -8.25 -22.07 -1.40
CA ASP A 87 -9.41 -21.46 -0.75
C ASP A 87 -9.33 -21.48 0.79
N ARG A 88 -8.43 -22.29 1.36
CA ARG A 88 -8.17 -22.35 2.81
C ARG A 88 -7.69 -21.02 3.39
N ILE A 89 -7.19 -20.11 2.54
CA ILE A 89 -6.85 -18.74 2.94
C ILE A 89 -8.04 -18.01 3.57
N LEU A 90 -9.27 -18.28 3.12
CA LEU A 90 -10.48 -17.63 3.65
C LEU A 90 -10.74 -18.04 5.09
N GLU A 91 -10.61 -19.34 5.40
CA GLU A 91 -10.78 -19.84 6.76
C GLU A 91 -9.67 -19.33 7.69
N TYR A 92 -8.43 -19.34 7.21
CA TYR A 92 -7.29 -18.80 7.94
C TYR A 92 -7.49 -17.32 8.27
N MET A 93 -7.82 -16.49 7.29
CA MET A 93 -8.02 -15.05 7.50
C MET A 93 -9.26 -14.75 8.35
N LYS A 94 -10.32 -15.56 8.24
CA LYS A 94 -11.49 -15.49 9.12
C LYS A 94 -11.12 -15.77 10.58
N SER A 95 -10.21 -16.71 10.84
CA SER A 95 -9.74 -17.00 12.21
C SER A 95 -9.03 -15.79 12.86
N LEU A 96 -8.42 -14.92 12.04
CA LEU A 96 -7.72 -13.72 12.50
C LEU A 96 -8.64 -12.50 12.70
N LEU A 97 -9.89 -12.52 12.24
CA LEU A 97 -10.79 -11.36 12.27
C LEU A 97 -10.99 -10.76 13.68
N SER A 98 -10.98 -11.60 14.71
CA SER A 98 -11.12 -11.17 16.11
C SER A 98 -10.00 -10.23 16.57
N LEU A 99 -8.84 -10.27 15.91
CA LEU A 99 -7.68 -9.43 16.19
C LEU A 99 -7.75 -8.06 15.47
N SER A 100 -8.77 -7.82 14.64
CA SER A 100 -8.89 -6.63 13.79
C SER A 100 -7.62 -6.35 12.95
N PRO A 101 -7.13 -7.32 12.15
CA PRO A 101 -5.82 -7.20 11.52
C PRO A 101 -5.83 -6.20 10.36
N PHE A 102 -4.65 -5.65 10.07
CA PHE A 102 -4.38 -4.85 8.88
C PHE A 102 -3.33 -5.56 8.03
N GLU A 103 -3.53 -5.58 6.71
CA GLU A 103 -2.47 -5.96 5.78
C GLU A 103 -1.66 -4.73 5.39
N ILE A 104 -0.33 -4.84 5.43
CA ILE A 104 0.56 -3.83 4.84
C ILE A 104 0.73 -4.15 3.37
N CYS A 105 0.37 -3.19 2.50
CA CYS A 105 0.44 -3.34 1.06
C CYS A 105 1.26 -2.21 0.44
N GLY A 106 1.85 -2.51 -0.72
CA GLY A 106 2.53 -1.51 -1.55
C GLY A 106 3.60 -0.74 -0.79
N LEU A 107 4.46 -1.44 -0.06
CA LEU A 107 5.65 -0.84 0.55
C LEU A 107 6.65 -0.51 -0.56
N TRP A 108 7.15 0.72 -0.58
CA TRP A 108 8.18 1.14 -1.53
C TRP A 108 8.99 2.33 -1.02
N ASN A 109 10.20 2.47 -1.56
CA ASN A 109 11.03 3.65 -1.47
C ASN A 109 11.70 3.90 -2.82
N SER A 110 11.88 5.17 -3.21
CA SER A 110 12.60 5.51 -4.43
C SER A 110 14.08 5.14 -4.32
N LYS A 111 14.72 4.78 -5.44
CA LYS A 111 16.17 4.49 -5.46
C LYS A 111 17.02 5.66 -4.98
N ASP A 112 16.57 6.88 -5.22
CA ASP A 112 17.24 8.13 -4.83
C ASP A 112 17.43 8.28 -3.31
N VAL A 113 16.70 7.51 -2.49
CA VAL A 113 16.81 7.52 -1.02
C VAL A 113 17.36 6.21 -0.46
N GLY A 114 17.97 5.38 -1.30
CA GLY A 114 18.66 4.17 -0.88
C GLY A 114 19.70 4.46 0.21
N GLY A 115 19.65 3.72 1.32
CA GLY A 115 20.53 3.93 2.47
C GLY A 115 20.03 4.91 3.54
N MET A 116 18.91 5.61 3.31
CA MET A 116 18.27 6.49 4.31
C MET A 116 17.41 5.72 5.34
N LYS A 117 17.43 4.39 5.32
CA LYS A 117 16.64 3.49 6.21
C LYS A 117 15.13 3.76 6.16
N LEU A 118 14.60 4.02 4.97
CA LEU A 118 13.19 4.27 4.68
C LEU A 118 12.36 2.99 4.42
N SER A 119 12.85 1.83 4.85
CA SER A 119 12.24 0.50 4.65
C SER A 119 12.63 -0.43 5.80
#